data_AF-A8FH84-F1
#
_entry.id   AF-A8FH84-F1
#
_cell.length_a   1.000
_cell.length_b   1.000
_cell.length_c   1.000
_cell.angle_alpha   90.00
_cell.angle_beta   90.00
_cell.angle_gamma   90.00
#
_symmetry.space_group_name_H-M   'P 1'
#
loop_
_entity.id
_entity.type
_entity.pdbx_description
1 polymer ?
#
loop_
_entity_poly.entity_id
_entity_poly.type
_entity_poly.pdbx_seq_one_letter_code
_entity_poly.pdbx_strand_id
1 'polypeptide(L)'
;MKKIFIAITLLLGSIIYLIFRITKPKLYLNKFSYEVDNPISIKWNYILIDTGFVKDNPNSVYEIWITPIYIIIIISLLLLFFGIKKK
;
A
#
# COMPACT_ATOMS: atom_id res chain seq x y z
N MET A 1 25.97 10.60 3.94
CA MET A 1 24.86 11.56 4.09
C MET A 1 23.90 11.54 2.90
N LYS A 2 24.34 11.86 1.65
CA LYS A 2 23.45 11.92 0.46
C LYS A 2 22.60 10.64 0.23
N LYS A 3 23.18 9.45 0.40
CA LYS A 3 22.48 8.16 0.24
C LYS A 3 21.37 7.92 1.25
N ILE A 4 21.59 8.35 2.50
CA ILE A 4 20.60 8.24 3.59
C ILE A 4 19.43 9.18 3.30
N PHE A 5 19.71 10.40 2.84
CA PHE A 5 18.67 11.35 2.44
C PHE A 5 17.81 10.79 1.30
N ILE A 6 18.42 10.22 0.25
CA ILE A 6 17.69 9.57 -0.85
C ILE A 6 16.81 8.42 -0.36
N ALA A 7 17.31 7.58 0.56
CA ALA A 7 16.53 6.49 1.12
C ALA A 7 15.31 6.98 1.92
N ILE A 8 15.48 8.04 2.72
CA ILE A 8 14.37 8.65 3.48
C ILE A 8 13.33 9.24 2.52
N THR A 9 13.76 9.93 1.46
CA THR A 9 12.85 10.47 0.44
C THR A 9 12.07 9.37 -0.28
N LEU A 10 12.73 8.27 -0.63
CA LEU A 10 12.08 7.11 -1.26
C LEU A 10 11.03 6.46 -0.34
N LEU A 11 11.36 6.29 0.94
CA LEU A 11 10.42 5.78 1.94
C LEU A 11 9.21 6.72 2.10
N LEU A 12 9.46 8.03 2.20
CA LEU A 12 8.39 9.02 2.30
C LEU A 12 7.47 8.98 1.07
N GLY A 13 8.05 8.88 -0.13
CA GLY A 13 7.31 8.73 -1.39
C GLY A 13 6.46 7.45 -1.42
N SER A 14 6.96 6.34 -0.89
CA SER A 14 6.20 5.08 -0.81
C SER A 14 5.00 5.18 0.13
N ILE A 15 5.14 5.91 1.25
CA ILE A 15 4.05 6.17 2.19
C ILE A 15 2.99 7.07 1.52
N ILE A 16 3.42 8.15 0.85
CA ILE A 16 2.51 9.05 0.12
C ILE A 16 1.75 8.29 -0.96
N TYR A 17 2.42 7.42 -1.73
CA TYR A 17 1.78 6.61 -2.76
C TYR A 17 0.72 5.67 -2.17
N LEU A 18 1.01 5.02 -1.04
CA LEU A 18 0.06 4.17 -0.33
C LEU A 18 -1.16 4.97 0.14
N ILE A 19 -0.93 6.11 0.80
CA ILE A 19 -2.01 7.00 1.25
C ILE A 19 -2.85 7.43 0.05
N PHE A 20 -2.24 7.84 -1.06
CA PHE A 20 -2.97 8.24 -2.25
C PHE A 20 -3.81 7.10 -2.88
N ARG A 21 -3.27 5.86 -2.90
CA ARG A 21 -3.99 4.69 -3.41
C ARG A 21 -5.16 4.28 -2.54
N ILE A 22 -5.04 4.46 -1.22
CA ILE A 22 -6.07 4.13 -0.23
C ILE A 22 -7.12 5.23 -0.15
N THR A 23 -6.72 6.50 -0.14
CA THR A 23 -7.61 7.68 0.02
C THR A 23 -8.31 8.09 -1.28
N LYS A 24 -8.50 7.18 -2.24
CA LYS A 24 -9.27 7.51 -3.44
C LYS A 24 -10.69 7.95 -3.03
N PRO A 25 -11.23 9.04 -3.62
CA PRO A 25 -12.40 9.75 -3.10
C PRO A 25 -13.72 8.97 -3.14
N LYS A 26 -13.74 7.75 -3.68
CA LYS A 26 -14.92 6.89 -3.80
C LYS A 26 -14.56 5.41 -3.63
N LEU A 27 -14.02 5.03 -2.47
CA LEU A 27 -14.24 3.67 -1.99
C LEU A 27 -15.60 3.69 -1.29
N TYR A 28 -16.65 3.32 -2.03
CA TYR A 28 -17.97 3.12 -1.45
C TYR A 28 -17.90 1.86 -0.57
N LEU A 29 -17.46 2.05 0.67
CA LEU A 29 -17.83 1.12 1.73
C LEU A 29 -19.33 1.30 1.93
N ASN A 30 -20.08 0.21 1.78
CA ASN A 30 -21.52 0.24 1.98
C ASN A 30 -21.80 0.90 3.34
N LYS A 31 -22.57 2.00 3.33
CA LYS A 31 -22.86 2.78 4.53
C LYS A 31 -23.53 1.83 5.53
N PHE A 32 -22.83 1.52 6.61
CA PHE A 32 -23.35 0.70 7.71
C PHE A 32 -23.76 -0.72 7.32
N SER A 33 -22.78 -1.62 7.20
CA SER A 33 -23.01 -3.02 7.56
C SER A 33 -22.28 -3.29 8.87
N TYR A 34 -23.04 -3.42 9.95
CA TYR A 34 -22.52 -3.76 11.28
C TYR A 34 -22.22 -5.27 11.41
N GLU A 35 -22.50 -6.05 10.35
CA GLU A 35 -22.44 -7.52 10.34
C GLU A 35 -21.55 -8.11 9.23
N VAL A 36 -20.77 -7.30 8.51
CA VAL A 36 -19.89 -7.81 7.43
C VAL A 36 -18.44 -7.91 7.92
N ASP A 37 -17.82 -9.06 7.64
CA ASP A 37 -16.40 -9.33 7.85
C ASP A 37 -15.54 -8.18 7.33
N ASN A 38 -14.37 -7.96 7.96
CA ASN A 38 -13.45 -6.89 7.58
C ASN A 38 -13.28 -6.84 6.04
N PRO A 39 -13.76 -5.77 5.36
CA PRO A 39 -13.77 -5.72 3.90
C PRO A 39 -12.38 -5.63 3.30
N ILE A 40 -11.35 -5.45 4.14
CA ILE A 40 -9.96 -5.39 3.75
C ILE A 40 -9.32 -6.76 3.96
N SER A 41 -8.86 -7.39 2.88
CA SER A 41 -8.01 -8.59 2.95
C SER A 41 -6.64 -8.32 2.34
N ILE A 42 -5.60 -8.83 2.99
CA ILE A 42 -4.21 -8.65 2.57
C ILE A 42 -3.72 -9.96 1.98
N LYS A 43 -3.41 -9.95 0.69
CA LYS A 43 -2.66 -11.02 0.01
C LYS A 43 -1.21 -10.56 -0.17
N TRP A 44 -0.32 -11.52 -0.39
CA TRP A 44 1.13 -11.30 -0.54
C TRP A 44 1.50 -10.09 -1.40
N ASN A 45 0.84 -9.93 -2.55
CA ASN A 45 1.15 -8.86 -3.51
C ASN A 45 0.04 -7.82 -3.63
N TYR A 46 -1.08 -7.97 -2.92
CA TYR A 46 -2.26 -7.14 -3.12
C TYR A 46 -2.98 -6.84 -1.80
N ILE A 47 -3.45 -5.60 -1.66
CA ILE A 47 -4.50 -5.27 -0.70
C ILE A 47 -5.82 -5.31 -1.46
N LEU A 48 -6.73 -6.16 -1.03
CA LEU A 48 -8.06 -6.29 -1.60
C LEU A 48 -9.05 -5.57 -0.70
N ILE A 49 -9.93 -4.77 -1.31
CA ILE A 49 -11.02 -4.09 -0.63
C ILE A 49 -12.32 -4.57 -1.28
N ASP A 50 -13.07 -5.41 -0.57
CA ASP A 50 -14.41 -5.78 -1.01
C ASP A 50 -15.36 -4.62 -0.73
N THR A 51 -15.90 -4.08 -1.81
CA THR A 51 -16.81 -2.94 -1.76
C THR A 51 -18.27 -3.36 -1.64
N GLY A 52 -18.58 -4.67 -1.75
CA GLY A 52 -19.92 -5.22 -1.54
C GLY A 52 -21.00 -4.73 -2.50
N PHE A 53 -20.63 -4.07 -3.62
CA PHE A 53 -21.59 -3.50 -4.59
C PHE A 53 -22.53 -4.55 -5.18
N VAL A 54 -22.07 -5.80 -5.36
CA VAL A 54 -22.84 -6.92 -5.87
C VAL A 54 -22.31 -8.18 -5.20
N LYS A 55 -23.16 -8.91 -4.46
CA LYS A 55 -22.80 -10.23 -3.91
C LYS A 55 -22.33 -11.15 -5.04
N ASP A 56 -21.19 -11.82 -4.85
CA ASP A 56 -20.58 -12.77 -5.78
C ASP A 56 -20.09 -12.20 -7.13
N ASN A 57 -19.84 -10.87 -7.21
CA ASN A 57 -19.27 -10.27 -8.40
C ASN A 57 -17.76 -9.98 -8.23
N PRO A 58 -16.86 -10.57 -9.02
CA PRO A 58 -15.42 -10.31 -8.92
C PRO A 58 -15.05 -8.83 -9.16
N ASN A 59 -15.91 -8.04 -9.82
CA ASN A 59 -15.69 -6.61 -10.03
C ASN A 59 -16.00 -5.75 -8.80
N SER A 60 -16.54 -6.32 -7.70
CA SER A 60 -16.71 -5.61 -6.43
C SER A 60 -15.44 -5.59 -5.58
N VAL A 61 -14.39 -6.32 -5.98
CA VAL A 61 -13.12 -6.38 -5.26
C VAL A 61 -12.13 -5.40 -5.87
N TYR A 62 -11.79 -4.36 -5.13
CA TYR A 62 -10.76 -3.42 -5.55
C TYR A 62 -9.38 -3.92 -5.14
N GLU A 63 -8.51 -4.12 -6.12
CA GLU A 63 -7.16 -4.63 -5.89
C GLU A 63 -6.11 -3.52 -5.95
N ILE A 64 -5.32 -3.40 -4.88
CA ILE A 64 -4.18 -2.49 -4.79
C ILE A 64 -2.92 -3.33 -4.87
N TRP A 65 -2.24 -3.25 -6.01
CA TRP A 65 -0.94 -3.90 -6.19
C TRP A 65 0.14 -3.24 -5.34
N ILE A 66 0.75 -3.99 -4.43
CA ILE A 66 1.76 -3.48 -3.48
C ILE A 66 3.20 -3.93 -3.78
N THR A 67 3.43 -4.84 -4.73
CA THR A 67 4.78 -5.30 -5.10
C THR A 67 5.75 -4.17 -5.44
N PRO A 68 5.37 -3.09 -6.17
CA PRO A 68 6.27 -1.97 -6.44
C PRO A 68 6.78 -1.28 -5.17
N ILE A 69 5.97 -1.26 -4.11
CA ILE A 69 6.33 -0.66 -2.83
C ILE A 69 7.41 -1.50 -2.13
N TYR A 70 7.27 -2.83 -2.15
CA TYR A 70 8.30 -3.71 -1.58
C TYR A 70 9.67 -3.50 -2.23
N ILE A 71 9.70 -3.33 -3.55
CA ILE A 71 10.95 -3.04 -4.28
C ILE A 71 11.57 -1.73 -3.78
N ILE A 72 10.77 -0.66 -3.65
CA ILE A 72 11.24 0.65 -3.16
C ILE A 72 11.76 0.54 -1.72
N ILE A 73 11.08 -0.21 -0.85
CA ILE A 73 11.50 -0.45 0.53
C ILE A 73 12.85 -1.17 0.56
N ILE A 74 13.01 -2.25 -0.22
CA ILE A 74 14.28 -3.00 -0.29
C ILE A 74 15.42 -2.11 -0.78
N ILE A 75 15.22 -1.33 -1.84
CA ILE A 75 16.22 -0.38 -2.35
C ILE A 75 16.59 0.64 -1.27
N SER A 76 15.60 1.16 -0.55
CA SER A 76 15.81 2.13 0.52
C SER A 76 16.61 1.55 1.68
N LEU A 77 16.33 0.30 2.07
CA LEU A 77 17.08 -0.42 3.11
C LEU A 77 18.53 -0.67 2.70
N LEU A 78 18.77 -1.09 1.45
CA LEU A 78 20.13 -1.25 0.93
C LEU A 78 20.90 0.07 0.95
N LEU A 79 20.27 1.17 0.54
CA LEU A 79 20.87 2.51 0.56
C LEU A 79 21.18 2.99 1.98
N LEU A 80 20.30 2.70 2.96
CA LEU A 80 20.57 2.97 4.37
C LEU A 80 21.76 2.16 4.86
N PHE A 81 21.78 0.85 4.61
CA PHE A 81 22.86 -0.04 5.03
C PHE A 81 24.21 0.41 4.46
N PHE A 82 24.30 0.65 3.15
CA PHE A 82 25.54 1.16 2.53
C PHE A 82 25.87 2.60 2.93
N GLY A 83 24.86 3.39 3.28
CA GLY A 83 25.01 4.76 3.74
C GLY A 83 25.60 4.85 5.15
N ILE A 84 25.26 3.90 6.02
CA ILE A 84 25.76 3.78 7.39
C ILE A 84 27.12 3.09 7.40
N LYS A 85 27.31 1.99 6.65
CA LYS A 85 28.60 1.25 6.59
C LYS A 85 29.78 2.09 6.07
N LYS A 86 29.51 3.11 5.26
CA LYS A 86 30.55 4.02 4.71
C LYS A 86 30.83 5.25 5.59
N LYS A 87 30.18 5.37 6.75
CA LYS A 87 30.40 6.46 7.70
C LYS A 87 31.22 5.93 8.86
#